data_AF-A0A256XF32-F1
#
_entry.id   AF-A0A256XF32-F1
#
_cell.length_a   1.000
_cell.length_b   1.000
_cell.length_c   1.000
_cell.angle_alpha   90.00
_cell.angle_beta   90.00
_cell.angle_gamma   90.00
#
_symmetry.space_group_name_H-M   'P 1'
#
loop_
_entity.id
_entity.type
_entity.pdbx_description
1 polymer ?
#
loop_
_entity_poly.entity_id
_entity_poly.type
_entity_poly.pdbx_seq_one_letter_code
_entity_poly.pdbx_strand_id
1 'polypeptide(L)'
;MALRILVIRSDWETATHWGAEWFKRNVVEPAKQNGFDVIDLHAEKATKTEVMRAIREKNPRYVAGIGHGNKHLFTGQNGKTIFIIDDKDTCEASENRIIHLLSCITAVELGPYMVDCGADAYLGYNDVFGFKIDENDFPNKYATPFFDSDTAIDRAFFAGKTAKQAYQDAIDRFNYWLEHAPEVCKPLLLHDRNALTLLGDENAKITVSTKIEGEIGAIGEVKVKIPLWRKILNAIITILKKIWEWLREILESYSM
;
A
#
# COMPACT_ATOMS: atom_id res chain seq x y z
N MET A 1 18.47 5.26 -3.61
CA MET A 1 17.91 5.50 -2.26
C MET A 1 16.80 4.49 -2.03
N ALA A 2 16.62 4.00 -0.80
CA ALA A 2 15.46 3.15 -0.49
C ALA A 2 14.16 3.95 -0.67
N LEU A 3 13.13 3.30 -1.20
CA LEU A 3 11.83 3.92 -1.38
C LEU A 3 11.15 4.06 -0.02
N ARG A 4 10.53 5.21 0.24
CA ARG A 4 9.99 5.55 1.55
C ARG A 4 8.49 5.43 1.60
N ILE A 5 8.01 4.89 2.70
CA ILE A 5 6.59 4.68 2.99
C ILE A 5 6.25 5.42 4.27
N LEU A 6 5.19 6.22 4.25
CA LEU A 6 4.63 6.85 5.44
C LEU A 6 3.38 6.09 5.87
N VAL A 7 3.31 5.70 7.13
CA VAL A 7 2.13 5.03 7.70
C VAL A 7 1.62 5.87 8.87
N ILE A 8 0.34 6.26 8.81
CA ILE A 8 -0.35 7.05 9.83
C ILE A 8 -1.27 6.10 10.60
N ARG A 9 -0.98 5.86 11.89
CA ARG A 9 -1.75 4.94 12.74
C ARG A 9 -2.32 5.68 13.95
N SER A 10 -3.49 6.29 13.76
CA SER A 10 -4.31 6.79 14.88
C SER A 10 -4.65 5.63 15.80
N ASP A 11 -4.58 5.81 17.12
CA ASP A 11 -4.78 4.77 18.12
C ASP A 11 -5.24 5.41 19.44
N TRP A 12 -6.56 5.60 19.60
CA TRP A 12 -7.11 6.28 20.78
C TRP A 12 -8.51 5.82 21.22
N GLU A 13 -9.30 5.27 20.31
CA GLU A 13 -10.56 4.60 20.63
C GLU A 13 -10.61 3.22 19.97
N THR A 14 -11.65 2.43 20.26
CA THR A 14 -11.73 1.03 19.86
C THR A 14 -11.47 0.82 18.37
N ALA A 15 -12.08 1.59 17.47
CA ALA A 15 -11.93 1.35 16.04
C ALA A 15 -10.50 1.61 15.54
N THR A 16 -9.93 2.73 15.94
CA THR A 16 -8.56 3.13 15.61
C THR A 16 -7.53 2.23 16.29
N HIS A 17 -7.79 1.73 17.49
CA HIS A 17 -6.92 0.76 18.17
C HIS A 17 -6.80 -0.56 17.40
N TRP A 18 -7.93 -1.11 16.94
CA TRP A 18 -7.95 -2.31 16.11
C TRP A 18 -7.27 -2.09 14.77
N GLY A 19 -7.60 -1.00 14.08
CA GLY A 19 -6.99 -0.68 12.80
C GLY A 19 -5.49 -0.40 12.90
N ALA A 20 -5.02 0.25 13.97
CA ALA A 20 -3.60 0.52 14.21
C ALA A 20 -2.78 -0.77 14.38
N GLU A 21 -3.31 -1.78 15.07
CA GLU A 21 -2.63 -3.06 15.24
C GLU A 21 -2.60 -3.84 13.91
N TRP A 22 -3.68 -3.82 13.13
CA TRP A 22 -3.68 -4.41 11.79
C TRP A 22 -2.73 -3.71 10.82
N PHE A 23 -2.68 -2.37 10.82
CA PHE A 23 -1.72 -1.63 10.01
C PHE A 23 -0.27 -1.93 10.41
N LYS A 24 0.01 -2.14 11.70
CA LYS A 24 1.32 -2.59 12.13
C LYS A 24 1.69 -3.95 11.50
N ARG A 25 0.82 -4.95 11.63
CA ARG A 25 1.05 -6.33 11.16
C ARG A 25 1.06 -6.48 9.65
N ASN A 26 0.19 -5.75 8.95
CA ASN A 26 -0.08 -5.96 7.52
C ASN A 26 0.46 -4.86 6.61
N VAL A 27 0.86 -3.71 7.17
CA VAL A 27 1.41 -2.59 6.40
C VAL A 27 2.86 -2.32 6.82
N VAL A 28 3.10 -1.99 8.09
CA VAL A 28 4.42 -1.60 8.58
C VAL A 28 5.42 -2.75 8.51
N GLU A 29 5.08 -3.92 9.05
CA GLU A 29 5.98 -5.08 9.07
C GLU A 29 6.27 -5.63 7.66
N PRO A 30 5.27 -5.83 6.78
CA PRO A 30 5.51 -6.28 5.41
C PRO A 30 6.29 -5.27 4.58
N ALA A 31 6.06 -3.96 4.76
CA ALA A 31 6.87 -2.94 4.09
C ALA A 31 8.35 -3.05 4.48
N LYS A 32 8.65 -3.20 5.78
CA LYS A 32 10.03 -3.41 6.25
C LYS A 32 10.64 -4.68 5.69
N GLN A 33 9.89 -5.78 5.66
CA GLN A 33 10.32 -7.06 5.10
C GLN A 33 10.64 -6.97 3.60
N ASN A 34 9.93 -6.09 2.87
CA ASN A 34 10.20 -5.80 1.45
C ASN A 34 11.30 -4.75 1.24
N GLY A 35 12.01 -4.34 2.29
CA GLY A 35 13.17 -3.45 2.21
C GLY A 35 12.84 -1.96 2.06
N PHE A 36 11.59 -1.56 2.34
CA PHE A 36 11.20 -0.16 2.36
C PHE A 36 11.69 0.55 3.64
N ASP A 37 12.00 1.84 3.50
CA ASP A 37 12.27 2.72 4.64
C ASP A 37 10.92 3.27 5.15
N VAL A 38 10.47 2.77 6.30
CA VAL A 38 9.11 3.00 6.82
C VAL A 38 9.12 4.05 7.93
N ILE A 39 8.36 5.12 7.71
CA ILE A 39 8.07 6.17 8.69
C ILE A 39 6.72 5.83 9.32
N ASP A 40 6.76 5.24 10.53
CA ASP A 40 5.56 4.84 11.27
C ASP A 40 5.17 5.92 12.30
N LEU A 41 4.10 6.66 12.02
CA LEU A 41 3.53 7.68 12.89
C LEU A 41 2.34 7.10 13.66
N HIS A 42 2.64 6.55 14.84
CA HIS A 42 1.66 5.87 15.71
C HIS A 42 1.23 6.72 16.90
N ALA A 43 -0.06 6.64 17.26
CA ALA A 43 -0.66 7.29 18.42
C ALA A 43 -0.36 8.80 18.43
N GLU A 44 0.26 9.34 19.48
CA GLU A 44 0.59 10.77 19.61
C GLU A 44 1.47 11.34 18.47
N LYS A 45 2.08 10.49 17.64
CA LYS A 45 2.78 10.92 16.42
C LYS A 45 1.89 11.04 15.19
N ALA A 46 0.69 10.46 15.18
CA ALA A 46 -0.27 10.57 14.10
C ALA A 46 -0.95 11.95 14.11
N THR A 47 -0.18 13.00 13.83
CA THR A 47 -0.61 14.40 13.84
C THR A 47 -0.25 15.10 12.54
N LYS A 48 -0.98 16.18 12.19
CA LYS A 48 -0.70 16.96 10.97
C LYS A 48 0.77 17.43 10.93
N THR A 49 1.28 17.94 12.06
CA THR A 49 2.67 18.42 12.16
C THR A 49 3.68 17.34 11.79
N GLU A 50 3.55 16.15 12.37
CA GLU A 50 4.50 15.05 12.12
C GLU A 50 4.35 14.46 10.71
N VAL A 51 3.13 14.38 10.20
CA VAL A 51 2.84 13.98 8.82
C VAL A 51 3.51 14.92 7.83
N MET A 52 3.27 16.23 7.96
CA MET A 52 3.86 17.22 7.06
C MET A 52 5.38 17.28 7.19
N ARG A 53 5.91 17.10 8.40
CA ARG A 53 7.36 16.97 8.62
C ARG A 53 7.94 15.77 7.87
N ALA A 54 7.31 14.60 7.97
CA ALA A 54 7.72 13.42 7.24
C ALA A 54 7.65 13.60 5.71
N ILE A 55 6.58 14.20 5.21
CA ILE A 55 6.40 14.53 3.78
C ILE A 55 7.55 15.40 3.27
N ARG A 56 7.82 16.51 3.95
CA ARG A 56 8.83 17.51 3.55
C ARG A 56 10.26 16.98 3.66
N GLU A 57 10.58 16.30 4.76
CA GLU A 57 11.96 15.87 5.03
C GLU A 57 12.33 14.57 4.33
N LYS A 58 11.36 13.68 4.12
CA LYS A 58 11.63 12.31 3.65
C LYS A 58 11.06 12.01 2.27
N ASN A 59 10.08 12.79 1.81
CA ASN A 59 9.41 12.60 0.53
C ASN A 59 8.98 11.14 0.28
N PRO A 60 8.08 10.59 1.11
CA PRO A 60 7.57 9.24 0.93
C PRO A 60 6.79 9.16 -0.39
N ARG A 61 6.92 8.03 -1.09
CA ARG A 61 6.21 7.77 -2.36
C ARG A 61 4.81 7.20 -2.14
N TYR A 62 4.62 6.53 -1.01
CA TYR A 62 3.35 5.93 -0.59
C TYR A 62 2.97 6.44 0.79
N VAL A 63 1.70 6.77 0.96
CA VAL A 63 1.12 7.15 2.25
C VAL A 63 -0.06 6.22 2.53
N ALA A 64 0.02 5.47 3.62
CA ALA A 64 -1.08 4.67 4.14
C ALA A 64 -1.58 5.26 5.46
N GLY A 65 -2.89 5.28 5.69
CA GLY A 65 -3.45 5.83 6.92
C GLY A 65 -4.69 5.10 7.42
N ILE A 66 -4.78 4.93 8.74
CA ILE A 66 -5.99 4.52 9.46
C ILE A 66 -6.39 5.63 10.42
N GLY A 67 -7.66 6.04 10.34
CA GLY A 67 -8.25 7.09 11.16
C GLY A 67 -9.68 7.38 10.76
N HIS A 68 -10.39 8.17 11.57
CA HIS A 68 -11.72 8.63 11.18
C HIS A 68 -11.64 9.64 10.05
N GLY A 69 -12.76 9.80 9.36
CA GLY A 69 -12.87 10.75 8.27
C GLY A 69 -14.33 11.00 7.94
N ASN A 70 -14.51 11.95 7.06
CA ASN A 70 -15.75 12.17 6.34
C ASN A 70 -15.42 12.56 4.90
N LYS A 71 -16.43 12.94 4.12
CA LYS A 71 -16.23 13.30 2.71
C LYS A 71 -15.17 14.38 2.49
N HIS A 72 -14.98 15.28 3.47
CA HIS A 72 -14.08 16.42 3.37
C HIS A 72 -12.71 16.24 4.03
N LEU A 73 -12.55 15.29 4.97
CA LEU A 73 -11.36 15.24 5.82
C LEU A 73 -10.97 13.84 6.30
N PHE A 74 -9.69 13.71 6.65
CA PHE A 74 -9.08 12.57 7.34
C PHE A 74 -8.44 13.04 8.64
N THR A 75 -8.61 12.26 9.70
CA THR A 75 -8.11 12.57 11.05
C THR A 75 -7.01 11.60 11.50
N GLY A 76 -6.14 12.08 12.38
CA GLY A 76 -5.22 11.27 13.14
C GLY A 76 -5.66 11.14 14.59
N GLN A 77 -4.67 11.17 15.49
CA GLN A 77 -4.85 10.92 16.91
C GLN A 77 -5.88 11.86 17.55
N ASN A 78 -6.78 11.30 18.35
CA ASN A 78 -7.85 12.01 19.05
C ASN A 78 -8.78 12.79 18.11
N GLY A 79 -8.97 12.31 16.87
CA GLY A 79 -9.85 12.93 15.88
C GLY A 79 -9.32 14.25 15.31
N LYS A 80 -8.02 14.57 15.50
CA LYS A 80 -7.43 15.80 14.97
C LYS A 80 -7.22 15.71 13.48
N THR A 81 -7.73 16.67 12.72
CA THR A 81 -7.60 16.74 11.26
C THR A 81 -6.14 16.71 10.81
N ILE A 82 -5.83 15.85 9.84
CA ILE A 82 -4.54 15.79 9.14
C ILE A 82 -4.71 16.34 7.72
N PHE A 83 -5.66 15.79 6.97
CA PHE A 83 -5.97 16.20 5.61
C PHE A 83 -7.40 16.73 5.52
N ILE A 84 -7.61 17.76 4.72
CA ILE A 84 -8.91 18.38 4.47
C ILE A 84 -8.92 19.01 3.07
N ILE A 85 -10.08 19.06 2.41
CA ILE A 85 -10.23 19.77 1.14
C ILE A 85 -9.86 21.27 1.27
N ASP A 86 -9.47 21.88 0.16
CA ASP A 86 -9.06 23.29 0.06
C ASP A 86 -7.89 23.71 0.98
N ASP A 87 -7.12 22.75 1.49
CA ASP A 87 -5.94 22.97 2.31
C ASP A 87 -4.64 22.72 1.53
N LYS A 88 -3.72 23.68 1.62
CA LYS A 88 -2.42 23.64 0.93
C LYS A 88 -1.55 22.47 1.40
N ASP A 89 -1.53 22.20 2.70
CA ASP A 89 -0.76 21.08 3.25
C ASP A 89 -1.29 19.75 2.70
N THR A 90 -2.60 19.62 2.51
CA THR A 90 -3.21 18.45 1.87
C THR A 90 -2.79 18.30 0.41
N CYS A 91 -2.73 19.39 -0.38
CA CYS A 91 -2.19 19.31 -1.73
C CYS A 91 -0.70 18.91 -1.74
N GLU A 92 0.12 19.53 -0.90
CA GLU A 92 1.55 19.20 -0.77
C GLU A 92 1.76 17.74 -0.36
N ALA A 93 0.89 17.21 0.50
CA ALA A 93 0.89 15.81 0.92
C ALA A 93 0.46 14.84 -0.20
N SER A 94 -0.20 15.34 -1.23
CA SER A 94 -0.76 14.54 -2.32
C SER A 94 0.18 14.42 -3.51
N GLU A 95 0.89 15.50 -3.83
CA GLU A 95 1.72 15.61 -5.03
C GLU A 95 2.70 14.43 -5.20
N ASN A 96 2.67 13.78 -6.38
CA ASN A 96 3.51 12.66 -6.79
C ASN A 96 3.47 11.45 -5.83
N ARG A 97 2.34 11.20 -5.18
CA ARG A 97 2.15 10.10 -4.22
C ARG A 97 1.01 9.18 -4.58
N ILE A 98 1.12 7.94 -4.11
CA ILE A 98 -0.01 7.02 -4.03
C ILE A 98 -0.49 7.05 -2.59
N ILE A 99 -1.79 7.21 -2.38
CA ILE A 99 -2.40 7.36 -1.07
C ILE A 99 -3.43 6.26 -0.85
N HIS A 100 -3.37 5.60 0.30
CA HIS A 100 -4.38 4.67 0.78
C HIS A 100 -4.88 5.14 2.15
N LEU A 101 -6.18 5.42 2.29
CA LEU A 101 -6.78 5.76 3.58
C LEU A 101 -7.91 4.78 3.90
N LEU A 102 -7.71 3.97 4.95
CA LEU A 102 -8.80 3.28 5.62
C LEU A 102 -9.54 4.30 6.49
N SER A 103 -10.50 4.98 5.87
CA SER A 103 -11.28 6.05 6.48
C SER A 103 -12.63 6.21 5.79
N CYS A 104 -13.69 6.44 6.57
CA CYS A 104 -15.05 6.49 6.04
C CYS A 104 -15.22 7.62 5.03
N ILE A 105 -15.88 7.30 3.90
CA ILE A 105 -16.37 8.23 2.86
C ILE A 105 -15.36 9.23 2.30
N THR A 106 -14.05 9.05 2.53
CA THR A 106 -13.03 9.98 2.05
C THR A 106 -12.90 9.95 0.54
N ALA A 107 -13.26 8.86 -0.15
CA ALA A 107 -13.22 8.79 -1.60
C ALA A 107 -14.34 9.60 -2.30
N VAL A 108 -15.25 10.24 -1.55
CA VAL A 108 -16.34 11.05 -2.12
C VAL A 108 -15.86 12.43 -2.56
N GLU A 109 -15.10 13.17 -1.72
CA GLU A 109 -14.57 14.50 -2.07
C GLU A 109 -13.09 14.68 -1.75
N LEU A 110 -12.60 14.19 -0.61
CA LEU A 110 -11.18 14.29 -0.24
C LEU A 110 -10.26 13.54 -1.21
N GLY A 111 -10.61 12.31 -1.58
CA GLY A 111 -9.86 11.51 -2.55
C GLY A 111 -9.74 12.19 -3.92
N PRO A 112 -10.84 12.62 -4.55
CA PRO A 112 -10.80 13.43 -5.77
C PRO A 112 -9.94 14.69 -5.62
N TYR A 113 -10.09 15.44 -4.54
CA TYR A 113 -9.27 16.62 -4.27
C TYR A 113 -7.77 16.30 -4.20
N MET A 114 -7.39 15.21 -3.54
CA MET A 114 -5.98 14.77 -3.48
C MET A 114 -5.44 14.40 -4.86
N VAL A 115 -6.25 13.77 -5.72
CA VAL A 115 -5.88 13.49 -7.12
C VAL A 115 -5.73 14.79 -7.92
N ASP A 116 -6.64 15.75 -7.76
CA ASP A 116 -6.55 17.07 -8.39
C ASP A 116 -5.31 17.86 -7.93
N CYS A 117 -4.87 17.65 -6.68
CA CYS A 117 -3.60 18.17 -6.14
C CYS A 117 -2.35 17.41 -6.64
N GLY A 118 -2.50 16.40 -7.50
CA GLY A 118 -1.38 15.66 -8.10
C GLY A 118 -1.01 14.35 -7.42
N ALA A 119 -1.91 13.72 -6.64
CA ALA A 119 -1.73 12.31 -6.30
C ALA A 119 -1.82 11.44 -7.56
N ASP A 120 -0.88 10.51 -7.71
CA ASP A 120 -0.88 9.59 -8.83
C ASP A 120 -2.04 8.60 -8.72
N ALA A 121 -2.36 8.16 -7.50
CA ALA A 121 -3.53 7.33 -7.24
C ALA A 121 -4.00 7.48 -5.80
N TYR A 122 -5.30 7.29 -5.59
CA TYR A 122 -5.94 7.30 -4.29
C TYR A 122 -6.82 6.05 -4.13
N LEU A 123 -6.69 5.35 -3.01
CA LEU A 123 -7.57 4.26 -2.62
C LEU A 123 -8.19 4.55 -1.25
N GLY A 124 -9.49 4.32 -1.14
CA GLY A 124 -10.27 4.52 0.07
C GLY A 124 -11.72 4.13 -0.17
N TYR A 125 -12.64 4.63 0.66
CA TYR A 125 -14.04 4.21 0.62
C TYR A 125 -14.97 5.37 0.28
N ASN A 126 -15.95 5.13 -0.59
CA ASN A 126 -16.99 6.10 -0.94
C ASN A 126 -18.26 5.98 -0.06
N ASP A 127 -18.28 4.99 0.82
CA ASP A 127 -19.27 4.78 1.89
C ASP A 127 -18.54 4.57 3.24
N VAL A 128 -19.30 4.38 4.32
CA VAL A 128 -18.79 4.01 5.64
C VAL A 128 -18.10 2.66 5.56
N PHE A 129 -16.89 2.55 6.11
CA PHE A 129 -16.24 1.26 6.33
C PHE A 129 -16.71 0.67 7.66
N GLY A 130 -17.24 -0.53 7.67
CA GLY A 130 -17.83 -1.16 8.84
C GLY A 130 -17.24 -2.54 9.13
N PHE A 131 -16.74 -2.77 10.34
CA PHE A 131 -16.17 -4.06 10.73
C PHE A 131 -16.80 -4.61 12.00
N LYS A 132 -16.66 -5.92 12.20
CA LYS A 132 -17.04 -6.61 13.44
C LYS A 132 -15.80 -6.92 14.26
N ILE A 133 -15.95 -6.84 15.58
CA ILE A 133 -14.91 -7.21 16.53
C ILE A 133 -15.43 -8.23 17.54
N ASP A 134 -14.50 -8.91 18.20
CA ASP A 134 -14.73 -9.56 19.48
C ASP A 134 -13.72 -8.98 20.47
N GLU A 135 -14.18 -8.19 21.44
CA GLU A 135 -13.31 -7.52 22.40
C GLU A 135 -12.45 -8.50 23.22
N ASN A 136 -12.85 -9.76 23.32
CA ASN A 136 -12.09 -10.79 24.03
C ASN A 136 -11.01 -11.47 23.15
N ASP A 137 -10.98 -11.17 21.85
CA ASP A 137 -10.06 -11.78 20.89
C ASP A 137 -9.37 -10.70 20.05
N PHE A 138 -8.81 -9.69 20.71
CA PHE A 138 -8.04 -8.65 20.06
C PHE A 138 -6.74 -9.18 19.43
N PRO A 139 -6.37 -8.80 18.20
CA PRO A 139 -7.13 -8.02 17.21
C PRO A 139 -7.81 -8.93 16.15
N ASN A 140 -8.05 -10.20 16.47
CA ASN A 140 -8.41 -11.24 15.50
C ASN A 140 -9.91 -11.58 15.53
N LYS A 141 -10.24 -12.80 15.08
CA LYS A 141 -11.60 -13.35 14.96
C LYS A 141 -12.45 -12.61 13.94
N TYR A 142 -13.41 -11.80 14.39
CA TYR A 142 -14.35 -11.15 13.48
C TYR A 142 -13.73 -9.98 12.72
N ALA A 143 -12.63 -9.40 13.21
CA ALA A 143 -11.99 -8.28 12.54
C ALA A 143 -11.08 -8.71 11.39
N THR A 144 -10.52 -9.93 11.46
CA THR A 144 -9.58 -10.45 10.48
C THR A 144 -10.07 -10.28 9.03
N PRO A 145 -11.30 -10.69 8.67
CA PRO A 145 -11.79 -10.56 7.30
C PRO A 145 -11.75 -9.14 6.74
N PHE A 146 -12.02 -8.13 7.57
CA PHE A 146 -12.14 -6.74 7.16
C PHE A 146 -10.77 -6.12 6.90
N PHE A 147 -9.92 -6.12 7.94
CA PHE A 147 -8.62 -5.46 7.86
C PHE A 147 -7.65 -6.20 6.96
N ASP A 148 -7.76 -7.53 6.84
CA ASP A 148 -6.95 -8.29 5.91
C ASP A 148 -7.33 -8.02 4.45
N SER A 149 -8.62 -7.75 4.16
CA SER A 149 -9.07 -7.33 2.83
C SER A 149 -8.59 -5.93 2.48
N ASP A 150 -8.77 -4.97 3.37
CA ASP A 150 -8.32 -3.59 3.20
C ASP A 150 -6.81 -3.52 2.95
N THR A 151 -6.02 -4.10 3.88
CA THR A 151 -4.55 -4.04 3.81
C THR A 151 -3.95 -4.91 2.69
N ALA A 152 -4.76 -5.65 1.93
CA ALA A 152 -4.29 -6.31 0.71
C ALA A 152 -3.82 -5.28 -0.33
N ILE A 153 -4.38 -4.06 -0.30
CA ILE A 153 -3.93 -2.92 -1.11
C ILE A 153 -2.45 -2.65 -0.86
N ASP A 154 -2.07 -2.47 0.40
CA ASP A 154 -0.71 -2.11 0.77
C ASP A 154 0.28 -3.21 0.39
N ARG A 155 -0.07 -4.47 0.70
CA ARG A 155 0.77 -5.63 0.36
C ARG A 155 0.95 -5.78 -1.15
N ALA A 156 -0.07 -5.48 -1.95
CA ALA A 156 0.02 -5.49 -3.40
C ALA A 156 1.02 -4.44 -3.92
N PHE A 157 0.97 -3.21 -3.39
CA PHE A 157 1.95 -2.19 -3.73
C PHE A 157 3.37 -2.61 -3.34
N PHE A 158 3.57 -3.20 -2.17
CA PHE A 158 4.88 -3.69 -1.75
C PHE A 158 5.43 -4.79 -2.67
N ALA A 159 4.54 -5.57 -3.30
CA ALA A 159 4.88 -6.54 -4.35
C ALA A 159 5.14 -5.90 -5.74
N GLY A 160 5.10 -4.57 -5.86
CA GLY A 160 5.37 -3.85 -7.12
C GLY A 160 4.20 -3.83 -8.10
N LYS A 161 2.98 -4.11 -7.64
CA LYS A 161 1.75 -4.05 -8.44
C LYS A 161 1.33 -2.61 -8.75
N THR A 162 0.52 -2.45 -9.80
CA THR A 162 -0.12 -1.16 -10.11
C THR A 162 -1.28 -0.87 -9.17
N ALA A 163 -1.78 0.36 -9.16
CA ALA A 163 -2.96 0.75 -8.39
C ALA A 163 -4.20 -0.10 -8.75
N LYS A 164 -4.43 -0.38 -10.05
CA LYS A 164 -5.51 -1.28 -10.49
C LYS A 164 -5.35 -2.70 -9.95
N GLN A 165 -4.13 -3.23 -9.98
CA GLN A 165 -3.85 -4.57 -9.46
C GLN A 165 -4.00 -4.61 -7.93
N ALA A 166 -3.60 -3.55 -7.21
CA ALA A 166 -3.79 -3.44 -5.77
C ALA A 166 -5.27 -3.36 -5.38
N TYR A 167 -6.06 -2.59 -6.14
CA TYR A 167 -7.52 -2.56 -6.00
C TYR A 167 -8.12 -3.96 -6.22
N GLN A 168 -7.74 -4.64 -7.31
CA GLN A 168 -8.24 -5.98 -7.60
C GLN A 168 -7.85 -7.00 -6.52
N ASP A 169 -6.62 -6.95 -6.00
CA ASP A 169 -6.18 -7.82 -4.91
C ASP A 169 -7.04 -7.66 -3.66
N ALA A 170 -7.45 -6.43 -3.31
CA ALA A 170 -8.39 -6.21 -2.21
C ALA A 170 -9.80 -6.71 -2.51
N ILE A 171 -10.32 -6.50 -3.73
CA ILE A 171 -11.60 -7.07 -4.16
C ILE A 171 -11.58 -8.60 -4.07
N ASP A 172 -10.52 -9.23 -4.55
CA ASP A 172 -10.33 -10.68 -4.48
C ASP A 172 -10.24 -11.15 -3.03
N ARG A 173 -9.61 -10.35 -2.15
CA ARG A 173 -9.51 -10.68 -0.73
C ARG A 173 -10.86 -10.56 -0.01
N PHE A 174 -11.65 -9.53 -0.32
CA PHE A 174 -13.03 -9.45 0.14
C PHE A 174 -13.87 -10.62 -0.35
N ASN A 175 -13.74 -11.01 -1.62
CA ASN A 175 -14.47 -12.17 -2.19
C ASN A 175 -14.08 -13.48 -1.49
N TYR A 176 -12.79 -13.69 -1.24
CA TYR A 176 -12.34 -14.82 -0.42
C TYR A 176 -13.03 -14.83 0.94
N TRP A 177 -13.06 -13.69 1.63
CA TRP A 177 -13.69 -13.62 2.95
C TRP A 177 -15.20 -13.72 2.92
N LEU A 178 -15.88 -13.30 1.85
CA LEU A 178 -17.32 -13.53 1.68
C LEU A 178 -17.67 -15.03 1.64
N GLU A 179 -16.76 -15.87 1.17
CA GLU A 179 -16.93 -17.33 1.18
C GLU A 179 -16.58 -17.96 2.53
N HIS A 180 -15.57 -17.43 3.24
CA HIS A 180 -14.93 -18.10 4.38
C HIS A 180 -15.19 -17.47 5.76
N ALA A 181 -15.64 -16.21 5.83
CA ALA A 181 -15.88 -15.52 7.09
C ALA A 181 -17.17 -16.01 7.77
N PRO A 182 -17.28 -15.83 9.10
CA PRO A 182 -18.54 -16.06 9.82
C PRO A 182 -19.69 -15.28 9.18
N GLU A 183 -20.88 -15.89 9.09
CA GLU A 183 -22.08 -15.30 8.44
C GLU A 183 -22.40 -13.88 8.92
N VAL A 184 -22.18 -13.59 10.20
CA VAL A 184 -22.39 -12.26 10.80
C VAL A 184 -21.51 -11.15 10.21
N CYS A 185 -20.39 -11.51 9.58
CA CYS A 185 -19.47 -10.55 8.96
C CYS A 185 -19.81 -10.26 7.48
N LYS A 186 -20.43 -11.22 6.78
CA LYS A 186 -20.61 -11.16 5.32
C LYS A 186 -21.37 -9.93 4.80
N PRO A 187 -22.45 -9.44 5.46
CA PRO A 187 -23.13 -8.23 4.98
C PRO A 187 -22.23 -6.99 4.97
N LEU A 188 -21.41 -6.82 6.01
CA LEU A 188 -20.47 -5.70 6.10
C LEU A 188 -19.29 -5.88 5.14
N LEU A 189 -18.77 -7.10 4.97
CA LEU A 189 -17.72 -7.37 3.96
C LEU A 189 -18.19 -7.05 2.55
N LEU A 190 -19.45 -7.40 2.22
CA LEU A 190 -20.03 -7.10 0.92
C LEU A 190 -20.17 -5.58 0.72
N HIS A 191 -20.60 -4.89 1.77
CA HIS A 191 -20.70 -3.43 1.80
C HIS A 191 -19.35 -2.77 1.58
N ASP A 192 -18.34 -3.09 2.39
CA ASP A 192 -17.01 -2.49 2.31
C ASP A 192 -16.34 -2.76 0.96
N ARG A 193 -16.48 -3.98 0.42
CA ARG A 193 -15.99 -4.34 -0.92
C ARG A 193 -16.58 -3.42 -1.99
N ASN A 194 -17.89 -3.18 -1.95
CA ASN A 194 -18.57 -2.36 -2.93
C ASN A 194 -18.27 -0.86 -2.74
N ALA A 195 -17.93 -0.44 -1.52
CA ALA A 195 -17.56 0.93 -1.19
C ALA A 195 -16.10 1.27 -1.55
N LEU A 196 -15.23 0.26 -1.66
CA LEU A 196 -13.84 0.45 -2.04
C LEU A 196 -13.73 1.11 -3.42
N THR A 197 -12.97 2.20 -3.49
CA THR A 197 -12.85 3.06 -4.66
C THR A 197 -11.38 3.32 -4.98
N LEU A 198 -11.03 3.19 -6.27
CA LEU A 198 -9.76 3.62 -6.84
C LEU A 198 -9.97 4.89 -7.67
N LEU A 199 -9.13 5.89 -7.47
CA LEU A 199 -9.09 7.14 -8.22
C LEU A 199 -7.66 7.42 -8.73
N GLY A 200 -7.52 8.18 -9.82
CA GLY A 200 -6.23 8.54 -10.41
C GLY A 200 -5.72 7.55 -11.47
N ASP A 201 -4.41 7.47 -11.66
CA ASP A 201 -3.73 6.59 -12.61
C ASP A 201 -3.74 5.12 -12.14
N GLU A 202 -4.55 4.32 -12.83
CA GLU A 202 -4.63 2.86 -12.65
C GLU A 202 -3.28 2.13 -12.78
N ASN A 203 -2.30 2.72 -13.48
CA ASN A 203 -0.97 2.16 -13.70
C ASN A 203 0.07 2.64 -12.69
N ALA A 204 -0.29 3.54 -11.77
CA ALA A 204 0.62 4.05 -10.75
C ALA A 204 1.23 2.91 -9.93
N LYS A 205 2.53 2.98 -9.68
CA LYS A 205 3.29 2.02 -8.86
C LYS A 205 4.09 2.76 -7.80
N ILE A 206 4.28 2.14 -6.65
CA ILE A 206 5.22 2.69 -5.67
C ILE A 206 6.66 2.61 -6.19
N THR A 207 6.98 1.65 -7.06
CA THR A 207 8.30 1.60 -7.72
C THR A 207 8.33 2.60 -8.87
N VAL A 208 9.21 3.59 -8.77
CA VAL A 208 9.42 4.55 -9.86
C VAL A 208 10.05 3.80 -11.03
N SER A 209 9.35 3.71 -12.16
CA SER A 209 9.99 3.28 -13.40
C SER A 209 11.12 4.26 -13.69
N THR A 210 12.36 3.78 -13.68
CA THR A 210 13.47 4.57 -14.21
C THR A 210 13.20 4.71 -15.70
N LYS A 211 12.60 5.83 -16.12
CA LYS A 211 12.74 6.27 -17.50
C LYS A 211 14.24 6.44 -17.70
N ILE A 212 14.85 5.50 -18.41
CA ILE A 212 16.10 5.79 -19.08
C ILE A 212 15.68 6.77 -20.17
N GLU A 213 15.82 8.07 -19.91
CA GLU A 213 15.87 9.07 -20.98
C GLU A 213 17.13 8.77 -21.79
N GLY A 214 17.03 7.77 -22.66
CA GLY A 214 17.89 7.65 -23.81
C GLY A 214 17.35 8.64 -24.83
N GLU A 215 17.98 9.80 -24.93
CA GLU A 215 17.93 10.57 -26.16
C GLU A 215 18.16 9.59 -27.32
N ILE A 216 17.23 9.55 -28.26
CA ILE A 216 17.44 8.89 -29.55
C ILE A 216 18.44 9.77 -30.29
N GLY A 217 19.72 9.60 -29.96
CA GLY A 217 20.82 10.43 -30.42
C GLY A 217 22.10 9.62 -30.45
N ALA A 218 22.42 9.09 -31.63
CA ALA A 218 23.68 8.47 -32.02
C ALA A 218 24.14 7.20 -31.27
N ILE A 219 24.25 6.13 -32.05
CA ILE A 219 25.08 4.94 -31.81
C ILE A 219 26.42 5.30 -31.12
N GLY A 220 26.53 4.99 -29.83
CA GLY A 220 27.75 5.06 -29.04
C GLY A 220 27.67 4.04 -27.90
N GLU A 221 28.65 3.15 -27.80
CA GLU A 221 28.70 2.11 -26.76
C GLU A 221 28.68 2.73 -25.35
N VAL A 222 27.58 2.55 -24.63
CA VAL A 222 27.48 2.92 -23.21
C VAL A 222 28.08 1.81 -22.37
N LYS A 223 29.29 2.02 -21.84
CA LYS A 223 29.87 1.16 -20.79
C LYS A 223 29.15 1.39 -19.46
N VAL A 224 28.06 0.66 -19.25
CA VAL A 224 27.35 0.63 -17.97
C VAL A 224 28.23 -0.05 -16.92
N LYS A 225 28.58 0.66 -15.84
CA LYS A 225 29.21 0.05 -14.65
C LYS A 225 28.18 -0.82 -13.92
N ILE A 226 28.18 -2.11 -14.24
CA ILE A 226 27.37 -3.11 -13.53
C ILE A 226 27.91 -3.27 -12.10
N PRO A 227 27.10 -3.09 -11.04
CA PRO A 227 27.50 -3.31 -9.66
C PRO A 227 28.01 -4.74 -9.46
N LEU A 228 29.01 -4.93 -8.58
CA LEU A 228 29.66 -6.23 -8.37
C LEU A 228 28.66 -7.34 -7.99
N TRP A 229 27.67 -7.04 -7.14
CA TRP A 229 26.62 -7.99 -6.76
C TRP A 229 25.80 -8.49 -7.95
N ARG A 230 25.56 -7.64 -8.96
CA ARG A 230 24.81 -8.00 -10.17
C ARG A 230 25.64 -8.85 -11.13
N LYS A 231 26.96 -8.64 -11.17
CA LYS A 231 27.90 -9.54 -11.87
C LYS A 231 27.94 -10.92 -11.22
N ILE A 232 27.98 -10.96 -9.87
CA ILE A 232 27.96 -12.20 -9.10
C ILE A 232 26.63 -12.94 -9.32
N LEU A 233 25.49 -12.23 -9.23
CA LEU A 233 24.17 -12.81 -9.45
C LEU A 233 24.03 -13.40 -10.87
N ASN A 234 24.49 -12.69 -11.90
CA ASN A 234 24.47 -13.19 -13.28
C ASN A 234 25.34 -14.43 -13.46
N ALA A 235 26.51 -14.49 -12.80
CA ALA A 235 27.37 -15.68 -12.83
C ALA A 235 26.68 -16.88 -12.15
N ILE A 236 26.03 -16.67 -11.00
CA ILE A 236 25.26 -17.70 -10.30
C ILE A 236 24.12 -18.21 -11.18
N ILE A 237 23.32 -17.32 -11.77
CA ILE A 237 22.21 -17.69 -12.67
C ILE A 237 22.73 -18.52 -13.86
N THR A 238 23.88 -18.14 -14.42
CA THR A 238 24.49 -18.87 -15.55
C THR A 238 24.91 -20.28 -15.14
N ILE A 239 25.51 -20.44 -13.96
CA ILE A 239 25.89 -21.75 -13.42
C ILE A 239 24.65 -22.61 -13.16
N LEU A 240 23.62 -22.05 -12.54
CA LEU A 240 22.37 -22.76 -12.25
C LEU A 240 21.67 -23.25 -13.53
N LYS A 241 21.68 -22.45 -14.60
CA LYS A 241 21.15 -22.88 -15.90
C LYS A 241 21.91 -24.07 -16.48
N LYS A 242 23.25 -24.02 -16.45
CA LYS A 242 24.07 -25.15 -16.92
C LYS A 242 23.85 -26.42 -16.09
N ILE A 243 23.72 -26.29 -14.78
CA ILE A 243 23.40 -27.42 -13.90
C ILE A 243 22.02 -27.99 -14.25
N TRP A 244 21.03 -27.13 -14.50
CA TRP A 244 19.69 -27.56 -14.86
C TRP A 244 19.65 -28.27 -16.23
N GLU A 245 20.35 -27.75 -17.23
CA GLU A 245 20.48 -28.39 -18.56
C GLU A 245 21.16 -29.76 -18.46
N TRP A 246 22.26 -29.87 -17.70
CA TRP A 246 22.95 -31.14 -17.47
C TRP A 246 22.08 -32.17 -16.72
N LEU A 247 21.36 -31.73 -15.69
CA LEU A 247 20.40 -32.60 -14.97
C LEU A 247 19.27 -33.06 -15.90
N ARG A 248 18.80 -32.19 -16.79
CA ARG A 248 17.76 -32.53 -17.76
C ARG A 248 18.25 -33.59 -18.76
N GLU A 249 19.45 -33.44 -19.31
CA GLU A 249 20.06 -34.44 -20.21
C GLU A 249 20.21 -35.81 -19.52
N ILE A 250 20.62 -35.82 -18.25
CA ILE A 250 20.68 -37.06 -17.46
C ILE A 250 19.28 -37.67 -17.33
N LEU A 251 18.28 -36.89 -16.91
CA LEU A 251 16.92 -37.40 -16.72
C LEU A 251 16.31 -37.95 -18.02
N GLU A 252 16.60 -37.33 -19.16
CA GLU A 252 16.18 -37.80 -20.49
C GLU A 252 16.94 -39.06 -20.94
N SER A 253 18.16 -39.30 -20.44
CA SER A 253 18.92 -40.54 -20.73
C SER A 253 18.48 -41.76 -19.91
N TYR A 254 17.82 -41.56 -18.77
CA TYR A 254 17.30 -42.63 -17.89
C TYR A 254 15.83 -42.99 -18.16
N SER A 255 15.15 -42.25 -19.05
CA SER A 255 13.77 -42.51 -19.46
C SER A 255 13.63 -43.29 -20.78
N MET A 256 14.72 -43.88 -21.28
CA MET A 256 14.78 -44.82 -22.42
C MET A 256 15.07 -46.25 -21.98
#